data_AF-A0AAW4BGQ4-F1
#
_entry.id   AF-A0AAW4BGQ4-F1
#
_cell.length_a   1.000
_cell.length_b   1.000
_cell.length_c   1.000
_cell.angle_alpha   90.00
_cell.angle_beta   90.00
_cell.angle_gamma   90.00
#
_symmetry.space_group_name_H-M   'P 1'
#
loop_
_entity.id
_entity.type
_entity.pdbx_description
1 polymer ?
#
loop_
_entity_poly.entity_id
_entity_poly.type
_entity_poly.pdbx_seq_one_letter_code
_entity_poly.pdbx_strand_id
1 'polypeptide(L)'
;MFVSLSLSKQSFLPFIKDIEVGYVRSNPTLHYCSIVFDSDGYQDGLFDYLNVPFPTSLVSSVQKRRAEYIAARYAAQILLKKLGCELGVGSSQNRA
;
A
#
# COMPACT_ATOMS: atom_id res chain seq x y z
N MET A 1 -6.39 -7.78 19.83
CA MET A 1 -7.58 -6.95 19.51
C MET A 1 -7.08 -5.66 18.88
N PHE A 2 -7.42 -5.38 17.63
CA PHE A 2 -6.97 -4.18 16.92
C PHE A 2 -7.85 -2.97 17.26
N VAL A 3 -7.32 -1.77 17.14
CA VAL A 3 -8.11 -0.54 17.16
C VAL A 3 -8.10 0.03 15.75
N SER A 4 -9.24 -0.10 15.07
CA SER A 4 -9.42 0.30 13.67
C SER A 4 -9.93 1.73 13.56
N LEU A 5 -9.33 2.50 12.67
CA LEU A 5 -9.86 3.75 12.15
C LEU A 5 -10.12 3.52 10.66
N SER A 6 -11.39 3.37 10.28
CA SER A 6 -11.76 3.36 8.87
C SER A 6 -11.57 4.77 8.33
N LEU A 7 -10.74 4.93 7.29
CA LEU A 7 -10.79 6.14 6.49
C LEU A 7 -11.98 5.97 5.54
N SER A 8 -13.02 6.78 5.74
CA SER A 8 -14.21 6.76 4.90
C SER A 8 -13.83 7.09 3.45
N LYS A 9 -13.75 6.02 2.65
CA LYS A 9 -13.99 5.88 1.21
C LYS A 9 -14.09 7.18 0.42
N GLN A 10 -12.94 7.73 0.05
CA GLN A 10 -12.83 8.63 -1.10
C GLN A 10 -11.57 8.28 -1.89
N SER A 11 -11.49 7.05 -2.41
CA SER A 11 -10.42 6.66 -3.30
C SER A 11 -10.77 7.05 -4.74
N PHE A 12 -10.06 8.04 -5.29
CA PHE A 12 -10.00 8.33 -6.73
C PHE A 12 -9.36 7.18 -7.56
N LEU A 13 -9.16 6.02 -6.94
CA LEU A 13 -8.48 4.85 -7.50
C LEU A 13 -9.48 3.68 -7.58
N PRO A 14 -10.00 3.33 -8.78
CA PRO A 14 -10.89 2.17 -8.97
C PRO A 14 -10.30 0.84 -8.46
N PHE A 15 -8.97 0.81 -8.39
CA PHE A 15 -8.12 -0.25 -7.84
C PHE A 15 -8.37 -0.53 -6.34
N ILE A 16 -8.69 0.49 -5.52
CA ILE A 16 -8.79 0.36 -4.07
C ILE A 16 -10.25 0.38 -3.62
N LYS A 17 -10.70 -0.72 -3.01
CA LYS A 17 -12.08 -0.89 -2.55
C LYS A 17 -12.28 -0.48 -1.09
N ASP A 18 -11.28 -0.74 -0.25
CA ASP A 18 -11.32 -0.40 1.16
C ASP A 18 -9.93 -0.21 1.75
N ILE A 19 -9.84 0.64 2.79
CA ILE A 19 -8.61 0.90 3.53
C ILE A 19 -8.95 0.95 5.03
N GLU A 20 -8.29 0.09 5.79
CA GLU A 20 -8.34 0.09 7.25
C GLU A 20 -6.96 0.43 7.80
N VAL A 21 -6.89 1.37 8.74
CA VAL A 21 -5.64 1.71 9.42
C VAL A 21 -5.85 1.66 10.92
N GLY A 22 -4.89 1.10 11.64
CA GLY A 22 -5.00 1.02 13.09
C GLY A 22 -3.69 0.73 13.77
N TYR A 23 -3.81 0.27 15.00
CA TYR A 23 -2.69 -0.22 15.80
C TYR A 23 -3.11 -1.43 16.63
N VAL A 24 -2.13 -2.18 17.09
CA VAL A 24 -2.34 -3.33 17.96
C VAL A 24 -2.60 -2.83 19.37
N ARG A 25 -3.76 -3.13 19.98
CA ARG A 25 -4.12 -2.60 21.31
C ARG A 25 -3.08 -2.94 22.40
N SER A 26 -2.49 -4.14 22.35
CA SER A 26 -1.46 -4.57 23.28
C SER A 26 -0.09 -3.92 23.03
N ASN A 27 0.11 -3.28 21.87
CA ASN A 27 1.31 -2.53 21.54
C ASN A 27 0.98 -1.37 20.59
N PRO A 28 0.57 -0.19 21.12
CA PRO A 28 0.13 0.93 20.29
C PRO A 28 1.18 1.52 19.36
N THR A 29 2.47 1.20 19.54
CA THR A 29 3.54 1.61 18.60
C THR A 29 3.57 0.74 17.34
N LEU A 30 2.91 -0.42 17.36
CA LEU A 30 2.78 -1.30 16.21
C LEU A 30 1.51 -0.94 15.43
N HIS A 31 1.70 -0.19 14.35
CA HIS A 31 0.65 0.22 13.43
C HIS A 31 0.46 -0.78 12.29
N TYR A 32 -0.75 -0.85 11.74
CA TYR A 32 -1.06 -1.62 10.54
C TYR A 32 -1.91 -0.82 9.57
N CYS A 33 -1.81 -1.18 8.29
CA CYS A 33 -2.72 -0.74 7.23
C CYS A 33 -3.09 -1.97 6.41
N SER A 34 -4.40 -2.22 6.32
CA SER A 34 -4.98 -3.25 5.47
C SER A 34 -5.64 -2.58 4.28
N ILE A 35 -5.40 -3.11 3.09
CA ILE A 35 -5.99 -2.60 1.85
C ILE A 35 -6.70 -3.75 1.15
N VAL A 36 -7.97 -3.54 0.84
CA VAL A 36 -8.73 -4.38 -0.09
C VAL A 36 -8.65 -3.74 -1.46
N PHE A 37 -8.09 -4.46 -2.42
CA PHE A 37 -7.90 -4.00 -3.79
C PHE A 37 -8.47 -5.02 -4.79
N ASP A 38 -8.67 -4.55 -6.01
CA ASP A 38 -9.16 -5.32 -7.14
C ASP A 38 -8.11 -5.34 -8.23
N SER A 39 -7.59 -6.53 -8.54
CA SER A 39 -6.54 -6.71 -9.53
C SER A 39 -6.98 -6.31 -10.94
N ASP A 40 -8.27 -6.37 -11.24
CA ASP A 40 -8.77 -6.01 -12.58
C ASP A 40 -8.76 -4.48 -12.78
N GLY A 41 -8.79 -3.72 -11.69
CA GLY A 41 -8.60 -2.27 -11.69
C GLY A 41 -7.14 -1.82 -11.70
N TYR A 42 -6.18 -2.75 -11.79
CA TYR A 42 -4.75 -2.44 -11.82
C TYR A 42 -4.30 -1.87 -13.18
N GLN A 43 -3.43 -0.88 -13.12
CA GLN A 43 -2.75 -0.31 -14.28
C GLN A 43 -1.32 0.10 -13.88
N ASP A 44 -0.33 -0.11 -14.77
CA ASP A 44 1.08 0.20 -14.48
C ASP A 44 1.28 1.68 -14.14
N GLY A 45 0.44 2.60 -14.64
CA GLY A 45 0.46 4.03 -14.29
C GLY A 45 0.21 4.35 -12.81
N LEU A 46 -0.25 3.37 -12.01
CA LEU A 46 -0.34 3.51 -10.55
C LEU A 46 1.04 3.70 -9.90
N PHE A 47 2.11 3.16 -10.50
CA PHE A 47 3.47 3.34 -9.99
C PHE A 47 3.89 4.81 -10.05
N ASP A 48 3.68 5.46 -11.20
CA ASP A 48 3.98 6.89 -11.35
C ASP A 48 3.06 7.75 -10.49
N TYR A 49 1.75 7.47 -10.50
CA TYR A 49 0.76 8.22 -9.72
C TYR A 49 1.06 8.20 -8.21
N LEU A 50 1.50 7.05 -7.69
CA LEU A 50 1.84 6.89 -6.28
C LEU A 50 3.30 7.21 -5.97
N ASN A 51 4.09 7.63 -6.97
CA ASN A 51 5.52 7.85 -6.85
C ASN A 51 6.25 6.64 -6.22
N VAL A 52 5.89 5.44 -6.69
CA VAL A 52 6.52 4.18 -6.32
C VAL A 52 7.35 3.71 -7.52
N PRO A 53 8.67 3.51 -7.38
CA PRO A 53 9.48 2.99 -8.47
C PRO A 53 9.00 1.60 -8.90
N PHE A 54 8.87 1.39 -10.21
CA PHE A 54 8.56 0.07 -10.76
C PHE A 54 9.79 -0.84 -10.64
N PRO A 55 9.72 -1.93 -9.85
CA PRO A 55 10.89 -2.78 -9.66
C PRO A 55 11.11 -3.69 -10.88
N THR A 56 12.37 -3.85 -11.28
CA THR A 56 12.76 -4.70 -12.42
C THR A 56 12.32 -6.16 -12.25
N SER A 57 12.25 -6.65 -11.02
CA SER A 57 11.77 -8.01 -10.70
C SER A 57 10.29 -8.24 -11.03
N LEU A 58 9.50 -7.19 -11.24
CA LEU A 58 8.07 -7.30 -11.61
C LEU A 58 7.82 -7.17 -13.11
N VAL A 59 8.85 -6.90 -13.92
CA VAL A 59 8.69 -6.73 -15.38
C VAL A 59 8.08 -7.99 -16.02
N SER A 60 8.49 -9.19 -15.61
CA SER A 60 7.93 -10.46 -16.11
C SER A 60 6.77 -11.00 -15.26
N SER A 61 6.36 -10.29 -14.21
CA SER A 61 5.32 -10.75 -13.29
C SER A 61 3.91 -10.52 -13.84
N VAL A 62 3.01 -11.46 -13.56
CA VAL A 62 1.58 -11.35 -13.88
C VAL A 62 0.93 -10.16 -13.18
N GLN A 63 -0.15 -9.63 -13.76
CA GLN A 63 -0.88 -8.45 -13.28
C GLN A 63 -1.20 -8.51 -11.78
N LYS A 64 -1.74 -9.64 -11.29
CA LYS A 64 -2.04 -9.86 -9.87
C LYS A 64 -0.84 -9.58 -8.96
N ARG A 65 0.35 -10.03 -9.36
CA ARG A 65 1.55 -9.85 -8.55
C ARG A 65 1.99 -8.38 -8.49
N ARG A 66 1.83 -7.65 -9.60
CA ARG A 66 2.10 -6.21 -9.65
C ARG A 66 1.08 -5.41 -8.83
N ALA A 67 -0.19 -5.80 -8.90
CA ALA A 67 -1.28 -5.27 -8.08
C ALA A 67 -0.99 -5.42 -6.58
N GLU A 68 -0.63 -6.62 -6.13
CA GLU A 68 -0.23 -6.87 -4.74
C GLU A 68 0.92 -5.97 -4.29
N TYR A 69 1.93 -5.81 -5.16
CA TYR A 69 3.09 -4.99 -4.83
C TYR A 69 2.71 -3.53 -4.63
N ILE A 70 1.96 -2.94 -5.57
CA ILE A 70 1.60 -1.52 -5.49
C ILE A 70 0.65 -1.26 -4.31
N ALA A 71 -0.29 -2.17 -4.04
CA ALA A 71 -1.18 -2.09 -2.87
C ALA A 71 -0.36 -2.08 -1.56
N ALA A 72 0.61 -2.99 -1.43
CA ALA A 72 1.46 -3.06 -0.24
C ALA A 72 2.32 -1.79 -0.06
N ARG A 73 2.84 -1.23 -1.16
CA ARG A 73 3.62 0.03 -1.12
C ARG A 73 2.76 1.22 -0.74
N TYR A 74 1.54 1.28 -1.26
CA TYR A 74 0.58 2.30 -0.91
C TYR A 74 0.16 2.23 0.57
N ALA A 75 -0.09 1.02 1.09
CA ALA A 75 -0.36 0.79 2.51
C ALA A 75 0.77 1.32 3.41
N ALA A 76 2.02 1.05 3.03
CA ALA A 76 3.19 1.57 3.72
C ALA A 76 3.26 3.11 3.66
N GLN A 77 2.97 3.72 2.50
CA GLN A 77 2.95 5.18 2.37
C GLN A 77 1.91 5.82 3.29
N ILE A 78 0.71 5.24 3.37
CA ILE A 78 -0.35 5.72 4.27
C ILE A 78 0.13 5.70 5.72
N LEU A 79 0.75 4.60 6.15
CA LEU A 79 1.29 4.48 7.51
C LEU A 79 2.40 5.49 7.79
N LEU A 80 3.38 5.60 6.89
CA LEU A 80 4.50 6.55 7.06
C LEU A 80 4.00 7.98 7.14
N LYS A 81 3.11 8.40 6.23
CA LYS A 81 2.50 9.74 6.25
C LYS A 81 1.72 9.99 7.54
N LYS A 82 0.93 9.01 8.00
CA LYS A 82 0.17 9.11 9.26
C LYS A 82 1.08 9.27 10.48
N LEU A 83 2.28 8.71 10.43
CA LEU A 83 3.30 8.81 11.48
C LEU A 83 4.22 10.04 11.34
N GLY A 84 3.94 10.94 10.38
CA GLY A 84 4.74 12.15 10.15
C GLY A 84 6.05 11.91 9.42
N CYS A 85 6.22 10.74 8.77
CA CYS A 85 7.37 10.46 7.92
C CYS A 85 7.06 10.87 6.47
N GLU A 86 7.76 11.89 5.99
CA GLU A 86 7.59 12.44 4.63
C GLU A 86 8.46 11.73 3.57
N LEU A 87 9.31 10.80 4.00
CA LEU A 87 10.15 10.03 3.10
C LEU A 87 9.29 9.09 2.23
N GLY A 88 9.62 9.02 0.94
CA GLY A 88 9.01 8.07 0.03
C GLY A 88 9.25 6.62 0.47
N VAL A 89 8.29 5.74 0.21
CA VAL A 89 8.45 4.30 0.50
C VAL A 89 9.58 3.76 -0.36
N GLY A 90 10.68 3.38 0.30
CA GLY A 90 11.80 2.72 -0.34
C GLY A 90 11.42 1.36 -0.93
N SER A 91 12.18 0.93 -1.93
CA SER A 91 12.14 -0.44 -2.44
C SER A 91 13.53 -1.04 -2.36
N SER A 92 13.69 -2.14 -1.61
CA SER A 92 14.90 -2.96 -1.72
C SER A 92 14.76 -3.82 -2.97
N GLN A 93 15.78 -3.82 -3.82
CA GLN A 93 15.85 -4.69 -4.99
C GLN A 93 16.16 -6.15 -4.63
N ASN A 94 16.67 -6.40 -3.41
CA ASN A 94 17.10 -7.73 -2.98
C ASN A 94 16.15 -8.32 -1.93
N ARG A 95 15.56 -9.47 -2.27
CA ARG A 95 15.46 -10.60 -1.33
C ARG A 95 16.63 -11.51 -1.68
N ALA A 96 17.81 -11.24 -1.12
CA ALA A 96 18.88 -12.23 -1.07
C ALA A 96 18.64 -13.11 0.16
#